data_AF-A0A062WTS9-F1
#
_entry.id   AF-A0A062WTS9-F1
#
_cell.length_a   1.000
_cell.length_b   1.000
_cell.length_c   1.000
_cell.angle_alpha   90.00
_cell.angle_beta   90.00
_cell.angle_gamma   90.00
#
_symmetry.space_group_name_H-M   'P 1'
#
loop_
_entity.id
_entity.type
_entity.pdbx_description
1 polymer ?
#
loop_
_entity_poly.entity_id
_entity_poly.type
_entity_poly.pdbx_seq_one_letter_code
_entity_poly.pdbx_strand_id
1 'polypeptide(L)'
;MLTHCTTETPVCRSVASRAVATLTMVVSSSTATSPTRRIAATERWLEFAEAWGGKYPAIVRLWENAWAEFTPFLAFDAEIRRVICSTNAIESVNARIRRAVRARGHFPNETAALKCIYLAVMSLDPTGQGRKRWVIRWKGALNAFDVAFDGRLTAGRK
;
A
#
# COMPACT_ATOMS: atom_id res chain seq x y z
N MET A 1 -4.47 -2.20 5.94
CA MET A 1 -3.55 -2.60 7.04
C MET A 1 -2.25 -1.80 7.08
N LEU A 2 -1.53 -1.61 5.95
CA LEU A 2 -0.33 -0.74 5.88
C LEU A 2 -0.60 0.76 6.13
N THR A 3 -1.84 1.20 5.96
CA THR A 3 -2.28 2.60 6.13
C THR A 3 -2.47 3.01 7.59
N HIS A 4 -2.82 2.10 8.50
CA HIS A 4 -2.93 2.42 9.93
C HIS A 4 -1.58 2.49 10.63
N CYS A 5 -0.58 1.76 10.15
CA CYS A 5 0.73 1.70 10.82
C CYS A 5 1.67 2.89 10.46
N THR A 6 1.38 3.64 9.39
CA THR A 6 2.27 4.69 8.84
C THR A 6 1.96 6.10 9.35
N THR A 7 0.93 6.25 10.18
CA THR A 7 0.44 7.56 10.63
C THR A 7 0.92 8.00 12.00
N GLU A 8 1.50 7.14 12.84
CA GLU A 8 1.61 7.47 14.28
C GLU A 8 3.01 7.80 14.83
N THR A 9 4.15 7.30 14.32
CA THR A 9 5.48 7.79 14.76
C THR A 9 6.60 7.53 13.75
N PRO A 10 7.71 8.31 13.74
CA PRO A 10 8.90 8.02 12.94
C PRO A 10 9.51 6.63 13.22
N VAL A 11 9.35 6.13 14.45
CA VAL A 11 9.79 4.80 14.89
C VAL A 11 8.91 3.70 14.30
N CYS A 12 7.59 3.87 14.31
CA CYS A 12 6.69 2.95 13.60
C CYS A 12 6.95 2.97 12.09
N ARG A 13 7.28 4.12 11.50
CA ARG A 13 7.71 4.20 10.09
C ARG A 13 9.02 3.45 9.85
N SER A 14 10.03 3.53 10.73
CA SER A 14 11.31 2.84 10.51
C SER A 14 11.22 1.32 10.72
N VAL A 15 10.46 0.87 11.73
CA VAL A 15 10.27 -0.55 12.02
C VAL A 15 9.25 -1.17 11.06
N ALA A 16 8.15 -0.48 10.72
CA ALA A 16 7.25 -0.92 9.66
C ALA A 16 7.92 -0.81 8.29
N SER A 17 8.71 0.21 7.97
CA SER A 17 9.49 0.22 6.72
C SER A 17 10.56 -0.85 6.69
N ARG A 18 11.13 -1.29 7.82
CA ARG A 18 12.07 -2.44 7.86
C ARG A 18 11.34 -3.77 7.78
N ALA A 19 10.24 -3.97 8.50
CA ALA A 19 9.41 -5.17 8.40
C ALA A 19 8.75 -5.27 7.02
N VAL A 20 8.24 -4.16 6.48
CA VAL A 20 7.76 -4.02 5.11
C VAL A 20 8.92 -4.09 4.13
N ALA A 21 10.14 -3.65 4.41
CA ALA A 21 11.28 -3.87 3.50
C ALA A 21 11.70 -5.34 3.49
N THR A 22 11.70 -6.03 4.63
CA THR A 22 11.92 -7.48 4.72
C THR A 22 10.81 -8.23 4.00
N LEU A 23 9.54 -7.89 4.23
CA LEU A 23 8.41 -8.41 3.47
C LEU A 23 8.42 -8.00 2.00
N THR A 24 8.89 -6.80 1.64
CA THR A 24 9.01 -6.32 0.25
C THR A 24 10.15 -7.07 -0.43
N MET A 25 11.21 -7.41 0.28
CA MET A 25 12.29 -8.26 -0.23
C MET A 25 11.75 -9.67 -0.53
N VAL A 26 10.93 -10.22 0.36
CA VAL A 26 10.18 -11.49 0.18
C VAL A 26 9.16 -11.42 -0.96
N VAL A 27 8.46 -10.30 -1.10
CA VAL A 27 7.39 -10.07 -2.09
C VAL A 27 7.94 -9.70 -3.47
N SER A 28 9.15 -9.13 -3.55
CA SER A 28 9.74 -8.62 -4.81
C SER A 28 10.71 -9.59 -5.46
N SER A 29 11.23 -10.57 -4.72
CA SER A 29 12.15 -11.58 -5.26
C SER A 29 11.44 -12.93 -5.41
N SER A 30 10.91 -13.19 -6.61
CA SER A 30 10.96 -14.52 -7.26
C SER A 30 9.97 -14.62 -8.42
N THR A 31 10.50 -15.10 -9.53
CA THR A 31 9.80 -15.71 -10.69
C THR A 31 9.11 -17.04 -10.33
N ALA A 32 8.95 -17.37 -9.06
CA ALA A 32 8.43 -18.66 -8.59
C ALA A 32 6.88 -18.69 -8.59
N THR A 33 6.35 -19.90 -8.79
CA THR A 33 4.92 -20.24 -8.78
C THR A 33 4.26 -19.92 -7.42
N SER A 34 2.95 -19.59 -7.44
CA SER A 34 2.17 -19.12 -6.28
C SER A 34 2.33 -19.94 -4.97
N PRO A 35 2.34 -21.29 -4.98
CA PRO A 35 2.46 -22.08 -3.74
C PRO A 35 3.82 -21.89 -3.05
N THR A 36 4.90 -21.85 -3.82
CA THR A 36 6.28 -21.72 -3.32
C THR A 36 6.50 -20.35 -2.66
N ARG A 37 5.86 -19.30 -3.20
CA ARG A 37 5.97 -17.94 -2.66
C ARG A 37 5.33 -17.81 -1.28
N ARG A 38 4.21 -18.50 -1.03
CA ARG A 38 3.55 -18.50 0.27
C ARG A 38 4.42 -19.16 1.34
N ILE A 39 5.01 -20.32 1.03
CA ILE A 39 5.89 -21.04 1.95
C ILE A 39 7.10 -20.18 2.31
N ALA A 40 7.79 -19.62 1.31
CA ALA A 40 8.92 -18.73 1.53
C ALA A 40 8.55 -17.48 2.36
N ALA A 41 7.34 -16.94 2.18
CA ALA A 41 6.88 -15.81 3.00
C ALA A 41 6.64 -16.19 4.46
N THR A 42 6.09 -17.39 4.70
CA THR A 42 5.91 -17.91 6.06
C THR A 42 7.25 -18.15 6.75
N GLU A 43 8.23 -18.76 6.08
CA GLU A 43 9.57 -18.98 6.66
C GLU A 43 10.22 -17.66 7.08
N ARG A 44 10.20 -16.65 6.21
CA ARG A 44 10.77 -15.32 6.49
C ARG A 44 10.00 -14.55 7.56
N TRP A 45 8.70 -14.79 7.67
CA TRP A 45 7.91 -14.27 8.78
C TRP A 45 8.36 -14.86 10.12
N LEU A 46 8.60 -16.17 10.18
CA LEU A 46 9.06 -16.85 11.39
C LEU A 46 10.45 -16.34 11.81
N GLU A 47 11.41 -16.20 10.88
CA GLU A 47 12.72 -15.61 11.16
C GLU A 47 12.61 -14.18 11.73
N PHE A 48 11.69 -13.38 11.18
CA PHE A 48 11.44 -12.03 11.70
C PHE A 48 10.85 -12.05 13.11
N ALA A 49 9.86 -12.92 13.35
CA ALA A 49 9.21 -13.06 14.64
C ALA A 49 10.20 -13.55 15.71
N GLU A 50 11.12 -14.45 15.36
CA GLU A 50 12.18 -14.90 16.25
C GLU A 50 13.16 -13.76 16.58
N ALA A 51 13.67 -13.06 15.56
CA ALA A 51 14.66 -12.00 15.76
C ALA A 51 14.11 -10.76 16.48
N TRP A 52 12.83 -10.42 16.28
CA TRP A 52 12.26 -9.14 16.72
C TRP A 52 11.07 -9.27 17.67
N GLY A 53 10.50 -10.46 17.85
CA GLY A 53 9.29 -10.67 18.64
C GLY A 53 9.45 -10.32 20.12
N GLY A 54 10.65 -10.55 20.69
CA GLY A 54 10.95 -10.13 22.06
C GLY A 54 10.96 -8.60 22.23
N LYS A 55 11.45 -7.87 21.22
CA LYS A 55 11.57 -6.39 21.28
C LYS A 55 10.27 -5.68 20.86
N TYR A 56 9.52 -6.26 19.93
CA TYR A 56 8.33 -5.66 19.33
C TYR A 56 7.15 -6.66 19.26
N PRO A 57 6.66 -7.16 20.41
CA PRO A 57 5.61 -8.19 20.44
C PRO A 57 4.28 -7.71 19.85
N ALA A 58 3.99 -6.40 19.92
CA ALA A 58 2.80 -5.82 19.31
C ALA A 58 2.82 -5.90 17.77
N ILE A 59 4.00 -5.83 17.16
CA ILE A 59 4.14 -5.95 15.70
C ILE A 59 3.91 -7.39 15.26
N VAL A 60 4.39 -8.36 16.05
CA VAL A 60 4.14 -9.79 15.80
C VAL A 60 2.65 -10.08 15.82
N ARG A 61 1.95 -9.68 16.89
CA ARG A 61 0.49 -9.87 17.00
C ARG A 61 -0.30 -9.18 15.88
N LEU A 62 0.12 -7.98 15.48
CA LEU A 62 -0.53 -7.25 14.38
C LEU A 62 -0.49 -8.04 13.07
N TRP A 63 0.67 -8.61 12.76
CA TRP A 63 0.87 -9.39 11.54
C TRP A 63 0.25 -10.78 11.60
N GLU A 64 0.25 -11.44 12.76
CA GLU A 64 -0.47 -12.71 12.96
C GLU A 64 -1.97 -12.54 12.68
N ASN A 65 -2.57 -11.48 13.24
CA ASN A 65 -3.98 -11.15 12.98
C ASN A 65 -4.23 -10.80 11.49
N ALA A 66 -3.25 -10.17 10.84
CA ALA A 66 -3.30 -9.83 9.41
C ALA A 66 -3.07 -11.01 8.47
N TRP A 67 -2.47 -12.10 8.95
CA TRP A 67 -1.76 -13.04 8.09
C TRP A 67 -2.69 -13.76 7.11
N ALA A 68 -3.91 -14.09 7.55
CA ALA A 68 -4.94 -14.72 6.73
C ALA A 68 -5.41 -13.81 5.58
N GLU A 69 -5.49 -12.50 5.81
CA GLU A 69 -5.85 -11.52 4.78
C GLU A 69 -4.67 -11.17 3.87
N PHE A 70 -3.44 -11.20 4.40
CA PHE A 70 -2.23 -10.91 3.66
C PHE A 70 -1.80 -12.05 2.73
N THR A 71 -2.01 -13.30 3.12
CA THR A 71 -1.55 -14.47 2.35
C THR A 71 -2.11 -14.53 0.91
N PRO A 72 -3.42 -14.29 0.67
CA PRO A 72 -3.97 -14.24 -0.69
C PRO A 72 -3.30 -13.18 -1.59
N PHE A 73 -2.82 -12.08 -1.02
CA PHE A 73 -2.14 -11.02 -1.78
C PHE A 73 -0.84 -11.50 -2.45
N LEU A 74 -0.17 -12.51 -1.89
CA LEU A 74 1.06 -13.09 -2.46
C LEU A 74 0.82 -13.83 -3.78
N ALA A 75 -0.43 -14.24 -4.04
CA ALA A 75 -0.80 -14.95 -5.26
C ALA A 75 -0.86 -14.04 -6.50
N PHE A 76 -1.01 -12.72 -6.32
CA PHE A 76 -0.98 -11.77 -7.44
C PHE A 76 0.35 -11.76 -8.16
N ASP A 77 0.39 -11.27 -9.40
CA ASP A 77 1.63 -11.07 -10.15
C ASP A 77 2.54 -9.99 -9.53
N ALA A 78 3.85 -10.06 -9.79
CA ALA A 78 4.82 -9.10 -9.26
C ALA A 78 4.52 -7.66 -9.69
N GLU A 79 4.02 -7.44 -10.90
CA GLU A 79 3.62 -6.11 -11.39
C GLU A 79 2.45 -5.54 -10.59
N ILE A 80 1.46 -6.37 -10.25
CA ILE A 80 0.32 -5.99 -9.40
C ILE A 80 0.82 -5.66 -7.98
N ARG A 81 1.64 -6.53 -7.40
CA ARG A 81 2.17 -6.31 -6.04
C ARG A 81 3.01 -5.04 -5.96
N ARG A 82 3.84 -4.74 -6.97
CA ARG A 82 4.67 -3.53 -7.01
C ARG A 82 3.83 -2.25 -6.95
N VAL A 83 2.70 -2.21 -7.65
CA VAL A 83 1.80 -1.06 -7.64
C VAL A 83 1.10 -0.92 -6.28
N ILE A 84 0.55 -2.02 -5.76
CA ILE A 84 -0.22 -2.01 -4.50
C ILE A 84 0.68 -1.76 -3.28
N CYS A 85 1.87 -2.35 -3.24
CA CYS A 85 2.83 -2.14 -2.14
C CYS A 85 3.47 -0.75 -2.16
N SER A 86 3.31 0.03 -3.23
CA SER A 86 3.84 1.40 -3.25
C SER A 86 3.01 2.31 -2.36
N THR A 87 3.56 2.74 -1.22
CA THR A 87 2.88 3.70 -0.32
C THR A 87 2.91 5.13 -0.87
N ASN A 88 3.71 5.40 -1.91
CA ASN A 88 3.88 6.72 -2.51
C ASN A 88 2.56 7.40 -2.91
N ALA A 89 1.58 6.65 -3.42
CA ALA A 89 0.31 7.22 -3.84
C ALA A 89 -0.47 7.78 -2.64
N ILE A 90 -0.76 6.94 -1.64
CA ILE A 90 -1.50 7.34 -0.44
C ILE A 90 -0.72 8.35 0.41
N GLU A 91 0.60 8.21 0.51
CA GLU A 91 1.46 9.17 1.22
C GLU A 91 1.43 10.55 0.55
N SER A 92 1.46 10.61 -0.78
CA SER A 92 1.42 11.89 -1.51
C SER A 92 0.09 12.63 -1.33
N VAL A 93 -1.01 11.90 -1.19
CA VAL A 93 -2.34 12.46 -0.88
C VAL A 93 -2.36 12.94 0.57
N ASN A 94 -1.98 12.09 1.51
CA ASN A 94 -1.94 12.43 2.94
C ASN A 94 -1.04 13.63 3.24
N ALA A 95 0.12 13.74 2.58
CA ALA A 95 1.03 14.88 2.73
C ALA A 95 0.36 16.20 2.30
N ARG A 96 -0.41 16.19 1.21
CA ARG A 96 -1.15 17.37 0.74
C ARG A 96 -2.32 17.72 1.64
N ILE A 97 -3.11 16.74 2.08
CA ILE A 97 -4.19 16.96 3.04
C ILE A 97 -3.64 17.58 4.32
N ARG A 98 -2.55 17.02 4.88
CA ARG A 98 -1.89 17.58 6.07
C ARG A 98 -1.41 19.01 5.86
N ARG A 99 -0.85 19.33 4.67
CA ARG A 99 -0.44 20.70 4.33
C ARG A 99 -1.64 21.65 4.30
N ALA A 100 -2.73 21.26 3.64
CA ALA A 100 -3.93 22.07 3.52
C ALA A 100 -4.57 22.33 4.89
N VAL A 101 -4.67 21.31 5.74
CA VAL A 101 -5.21 21.41 7.10
C VAL A 101 -4.35 22.32 7.97
N ARG A 102 -3.01 22.14 7.96
CA ARG A 102 -2.09 23.00 8.74
C ARG A 102 -2.14 24.47 8.32
N ALA A 103 -2.31 24.74 7.03
CA ALA A 103 -2.42 26.11 6.54
C ALA A 103 -3.72 26.82 6.98
N ARG A 104 -4.78 26.07 7.28
CA ARG A 104 -6.07 26.60 7.73
C ARG A 104 -6.19 26.72 9.25
N GLY A 105 -5.58 25.83 10.02
CA GLY A 105 -5.65 25.84 11.47
C GLY A 105 -6.98 25.31 11.99
N HIS A 106 -7.73 26.13 12.75
CA HIS A 106 -9.02 25.75 13.32
C HIS A 106 -10.16 25.86 12.29
N PHE A 107 -11.10 24.93 12.32
CA PHE A 107 -12.28 24.93 11.46
C PHE A 107 -13.53 25.31 12.25
N PRO A 108 -14.37 26.21 11.72
CA PRO A 108 -15.59 26.67 12.43
C PRO A 108 -16.70 25.62 12.48
N ASN A 109 -16.71 24.65 11.56
CA ASN A 109 -17.63 23.52 11.54
C ASN A 109 -17.07 22.37 10.68
N GLU A 110 -17.72 21.20 10.74
CA GLU A 110 -17.32 20.00 9.98
C GLU A 110 -17.37 20.22 8.47
N THR A 111 -18.39 20.92 7.96
CA THR A 111 -18.55 21.21 6.52
C THR A 111 -17.36 22.00 5.96
N ALA A 112 -16.80 22.93 6.74
CA ALA A 112 -15.62 23.69 6.37
C ALA A 112 -14.36 22.80 6.29
N ALA A 113 -14.22 21.85 7.21
CA ALA A 113 -13.14 20.85 7.17
C ALA A 113 -13.26 19.94 5.95
N LEU A 114 -14.46 19.42 5.68
CA LEU A 114 -14.75 18.60 4.49
C LEU A 114 -14.45 19.36 3.19
N LYS A 115 -14.87 20.63 3.09
CA LYS A 115 -14.58 21.47 1.93
C LYS A 115 -13.07 21.69 1.75
N CYS A 116 -12.31 21.84 2.83
CA CYS A 116 -10.85 21.96 2.77
C CYS A 116 -10.21 20.69 2.20
N ILE A 117 -10.61 19.51 2.68
CA ILE A 117 -10.12 18.22 2.18
C ILE A 117 -10.50 18.03 0.71
N TYR A 118 -11.76 18.32 0.34
CA TYR A 118 -12.25 18.25 -1.03
C TYR A 118 -11.39 19.08 -1.99
N LEU A 119 -11.14 20.35 -1.66
CA LEU A 119 -10.31 21.24 -2.49
C LEU A 119 -8.86 20.75 -2.57
N ALA A 120 -8.32 20.21 -1.48
CA ALA A 120 -6.97 19.63 -1.48
C ALA A 120 -6.86 18.43 -2.44
N VAL A 121 -7.86 17.54 -2.45
CA VAL A 121 -7.93 16.41 -3.38
C VAL A 121 -8.11 16.88 -4.83
N MET A 122 -9.03 17.82 -5.09
CA MET A 122 -9.25 18.33 -6.46
C MET A 122 -8.01 19.03 -7.03
N SER A 123 -7.19 19.65 -6.18
CA SER A 123 -5.93 20.27 -6.58
C SER A 123 -4.81 19.28 -6.97
N LEU A 124 -5.02 17.96 -6.81
CA LEU A 124 -4.01 16.94 -7.14
C LEU A 124 -3.75 16.84 -8.64
N ASP A 125 -4.79 17.01 -9.45
CA ASP A 125 -4.71 16.95 -10.91
C ASP A 125 -5.63 18.03 -11.53
N PRO A 126 -5.30 19.33 -11.34
CA PRO A 126 -6.20 20.42 -11.73
C PRO A 126 -6.41 20.50 -13.24
N THR A 127 -5.51 19.92 -14.03
CA THR A 127 -5.59 19.88 -15.51
C THR A 127 -6.07 18.52 -16.04
N GLY A 128 -6.23 17.51 -15.18
CA GLY A 128 -6.55 16.13 -15.58
C GLY A 128 -5.46 15.42 -16.38
N GLN A 129 -4.29 16.06 -16.59
CA GLN A 129 -3.20 15.51 -17.39
C GLN A 129 -2.26 14.65 -16.56
N GLY A 130 -2.29 14.78 -15.23
CA GLY A 130 -1.53 13.96 -14.31
C GLY A 130 -1.82 12.47 -14.53
N ARG A 131 -3.08 12.11 -14.80
CA ARG A 131 -3.52 10.74 -15.14
C ARG A 131 -2.61 10.04 -16.16
N LYS A 132 -2.17 10.73 -17.21
CA LYS A 132 -1.31 10.13 -18.26
C LYS A 132 0.02 9.61 -17.70
N ARG A 133 0.62 10.31 -16.74
CA ARG A 133 1.87 9.89 -16.09
C ARG A 133 1.67 8.67 -15.18
N TRP A 134 0.53 8.59 -14.50
CA TRP A 134 0.21 7.45 -13.63
C TRP A 134 -0.10 6.18 -14.43
N VAL A 135 -0.84 6.29 -15.54
CA VAL A 135 -1.28 5.14 -16.35
C VAL A 135 -0.10 4.37 -16.97
N ILE A 136 1.01 5.04 -17.31
CA ILE A 136 2.22 4.38 -17.85
C ILE A 136 2.78 3.35 -16.85
N ARG A 137 2.81 3.70 -15.55
CA ARG A 137 3.27 2.78 -14.48
C ARG A 137 2.31 1.62 -14.24
N TRP A 138 1.05 1.76 -14.65
CA TRP A 138 0.01 0.76 -14.45
C TRP A 138 -0.12 -0.22 -15.60
N LYS A 139 0.50 0.02 -16.76
CA LYS A 139 0.34 -0.84 -17.94
C LYS A 139 0.69 -2.32 -17.66
N GLY A 140 1.82 -2.58 -17.01
CA GLY A 140 2.22 -3.95 -16.63
C GLY A 140 1.23 -4.60 -15.67
N ALA A 141 0.80 -3.85 -14.64
CA ALA A 141 -0.19 -4.33 -13.68
C ALA A 141 -1.56 -4.57 -14.32
N LEU A 142 -2.01 -3.72 -15.25
CA LEU A 142 -3.28 -3.86 -15.97
C LEU A 142 -3.28 -5.12 -16.83
N ASN A 143 -2.19 -5.40 -17.54
CA ASN A 143 -2.06 -6.66 -18.30
C ASN A 143 -2.12 -7.88 -17.37
N ALA A 144 -1.44 -7.82 -16.22
CA ALA A 144 -1.49 -8.90 -15.24
C ALA A 144 -2.88 -9.08 -14.62
N PHE A 145 -3.62 -7.98 -14.40
CA PHE A 145 -5.01 -8.04 -13.95
C PHE A 145 -5.94 -8.62 -15.01
N ASP A 146 -5.74 -8.28 -16.29
CA ASP A 146 -6.52 -8.86 -17.39
C ASP A 146 -6.34 -10.39 -17.43
N VAL A 147 -5.13 -10.91 -17.18
CA VAL A 147 -4.87 -12.36 -17.08
C VAL A 147 -5.48 -12.98 -15.81
N ALA A 148 -5.33 -12.32 -14.66
CA ALA A 148 -5.80 -12.86 -13.37
C ALA A 148 -7.34 -12.82 -13.24
N PHE A 149 -8.00 -11.89 -13.93
CA PHE A 149 -9.44 -11.66 -13.86
C PHE A 149 -10.03 -11.56 -15.26
N ASP A 150 -9.87 -12.63 -16.03
CA ASP A 150 -10.34 -12.69 -17.41
C ASP A 150 -11.82 -12.31 -17.54
N GLY A 151 -12.14 -11.56 -18.59
CA GLY A 151 -13.49 -11.05 -18.89
C GLY A 151 -14.01 -9.93 -17.97
N ARG A 152 -13.35 -9.57 -16.86
CA ARG A 152 -13.85 -8.51 -15.95
C ARG A 152 -13.47 -7.09 -16.35
N LEU A 153 -12.26 -6.91 -16.88
CA LEU A 153 -11.72 -5.60 -17.23
C LEU A 153 -11.89 -5.24 -18.71
N THR A 154 -11.85 -6.25 -19.58
CA THR A 154 -12.03 -6.13 -21.03
C THR A 154 -13.49 -5.94 -21.45
N ALA A 155 -14.46 -6.34 -20.63
CA ALA A 155 -15.90 -6.18 -20.93
C ALA A 155 -16.34 -4.70 -21.12
N GLY A 156 -15.60 -3.75 -20.54
CA GLY A 156 -15.87 -2.30 -20.68
C GLY A 156 -15.04 -1.58 -21.77
N ARG A 157 -14.18 -2.29 -22.50
CA ARG A 157 -13.28 -1.74 -23.52
C ARG A 157 -13.93 -1.91 -24.91
N LYS A 158 -15.09 -1.27 -25.12
CA LYS A 158 -15.75 -1.15 -26.43
C LYS A 158 -15.59 0.27 -26.97
#